data_AF-A0A7L9C684-F1
#
_entry.id   AF-A0A7L9C684-F1
#
_cell.length_a   1.000
_cell.length_b   1.000
_cell.length_c   1.000
_cell.angle_alpha   90.00
_cell.angle_beta   90.00
_cell.angle_gamma   90.00
#
_symmetry.space_group_name_H-M   'P 1'
#
loop_
_entity.id
_entity.type
_entity.pdbx_description
1 polymer ?
#
loop_
_entity_poly.entity_id
_entity_poly.type
_entity_poly.pdbx_seq_one_letter_code
_entity_poly.pdbx_strand_id
1 'polypeptide(L)' 'MKHSENEYWVVDSEHETVGMFRLKGKKYDAKRYCLKDTIRSSLIQDLRIEGKEIF' A
#
# COMPACT_ATOMS: atom_id res chain seq x y z
N MET A 1 -7.61 -6.55 20.96
CA MET A 1 -6.20 -6.21 20.71
C MET A 1 -6.18 -5.53 19.33
N LYS A 2 -5.91 -4.22 19.24
CA LYS A 2 -5.72 -3.59 17.90
C LYS A 2 -4.34 -4.02 17.42
N HIS A 3 -4.28 -4.83 16.37
CA HIS A 3 -3.02 -5.16 15.72
C HIS A 3 -2.36 -3.85 15.29
N SER A 4 -1.16 -3.56 15.81
CA SER A 4 -0.38 -2.39 15.43
C SER A 4 0.24 -2.63 14.06
N GLU A 5 -0.60 -2.74 13.04
CA GLU A 5 -0.15 -2.82 11.66
C GLU A 5 0.33 -1.43 11.26
N ASN A 6 1.64 -1.29 11.17
CA ASN A 6 2.27 -0.02 10.82
C ASN A 6 1.99 0.35 9.36
N GLU A 7 1.76 -0.63 8.49
CA GLU A 7 1.38 -0.46 7.08
C GLU A 7 0.59 -1.69 6.60
N TYR A 8 -0.53 -1.48 5.90
CA TYR A 8 -1.28 -2.54 5.21
C TYR A 8 -1.74 -2.08 3.83
N TRP A 9 -1.80 -3.01 2.88
CA TRP A 9 -2.16 -2.72 1.50
C TRP A 9 -3.43 -3.48 1.13
N VAL A 10 -4.35 -2.81 0.44
CA VAL A 10 -5.60 -3.38 -0.08
C VAL A 10 -5.52 -3.37 -1.59
N VAL A 11 -5.64 -4.55 -2.20
CA VAL A 11 -5.64 -4.72 -3.65
C VAL A 11 -7.09 -4.82 -4.12
N ASP A 12 -7.48 -3.90 -5.01
CA ASP A 12 -8.76 -3.88 -5.70
C ASP A 12 -8.52 -4.22 -7.17
N SER A 13 -8.75 -5.49 -7.52
CA SER A 13 -8.53 -6.01 -8.88
C SER A 13 -9.58 -5.58 -9.88
N GLU A 14 -10.79 -5.24 -9.45
CA GLU A 14 -11.85 -4.77 -10.36
C GLU A 14 -11.53 -3.38 -10.91
N HIS A 15 -10.90 -2.54 -10.08
CA HIS A 15 -10.52 -1.18 -10.44
C HIS A 15 -9.01 -1.02 -10.72
N GLU A 16 -8.24 -2.11 -10.70
CA GLU A 16 -6.78 -2.12 -10.88
C GLU A 16 -6.06 -1.10 -9.99
N THR A 17 -6.45 -1.03 -8.71
CA THR A 17 -5.85 -0.09 -7.74
C THR A 17 -5.34 -0.76 -6.47
N VAL A 18 -4.29 -0.18 -5.90
CA VAL A 18 -3.77 -0.57 -4.59
C VAL A 18 -3.90 0.61 -3.63
N GLY A 19 -4.61 0.41 -2.53
CA GLY A 19 -4.69 1.35 -1.41
C GLY A 19 -3.66 0.98 -0.34
N MET A 20 -2.70 1.85 -0.06
CA MET A 20 -1.72 1.69 1.02
C MET A 20 -2.13 2.56 2.20
N PHE A 21 -2.20 1.96 3.39
CA PHE A 21 -2.58 2.65 4.62
C PHE A 21 -1.49 2.46 5.65
N ARG A 22 -0.99 3.56 6.21
CA ARG A 22 0.10 3.55 7.18
C ARG A 22 -0.33 4.21 8.48
N LEU A 23 -0.17 3.53 9.60
CA LEU A 23 -0.39 4.13 10.91
C LEU A 23 0.79 5.04 11.27
N LYS A 24 0.54 6.35 11.40
CA LYS A 24 1.51 7.35 11.87
C LYS A 24 1.00 7.96 13.17
N GLY A 25 1.46 7.42 14.30
CA GLY A 25 0.96 7.79 15.62
C GLY A 25 -0.48 7.31 15.82
N LYS A 26 -1.44 8.25 15.88
CA LYS A 26 -2.89 7.94 16.03
C LYS A 26 -3.71 8.14 14.75
N LYS A 27 -3.07 8.46 13.62
CA LYS A 27 -3.74 8.72 12.34
C LYS A 27 -3.23 7.77 11.27
N TYR A 28 -4.10 7.40 10.33
CA TYR A 28 -3.70 6.68 9.13
C TYR A 28 -3.40 7.68 8.00
N ASP A 29 -2.26 7.52 7.36
CA ASP A 29 -1.95 8.13 6.07
C ASP A 29 -2.34 7.14 4.97
N ALA A 30 -2.95 7.62 3.89
CA ALA A 30 -3.49 6.78 2.83
C ALA A 30 -2.94 7.22 1.47
N LYS A 31 -2.48 6.27 0.66
CA LYS A 31 -2.06 6.48 -0.73
C LYS A 31 -2.80 5.51 -1.63
N ARG A 32 -3.07 5.95 -2.86
CA ARG A 32 -3.66 5.12 -3.90
C ARG A 32 -2.68 5.03 -5.07
N TYR A 33 -2.51 3.83 -5.57
CA TYR A 33 -1.66 3.50 -6.71
C TYR A 33 -2.49 2.79 -7.78
N CYS A 34 -2.10 2.96 -9.03
CA CYS A 34 -2.70 2.30 -10.20
C CYS A 34 -1.64 1.52 -10.99
N LEU A 35 -2.07 0.85 -12.06
CA LEU A 35 -1.22 0.01 -12.94
C LEU A 35 0.13 0.64 -13.34
N LYS A 36 0.16 1.96 -13.56
CA LYS A 36 1.35 2.68 -14.04
C LYS A 36 2.31 3.09 -12.93
N ASP A 37 1.89 2.97 -11.68
CA ASP A 37 2.67 3.43 -10.54
C ASP A 37 3.64 2.35 -10.05
N THR A 38 4.76 2.81 -9.53
CA THR A 38 5.63 1.98 -8.71
C THR A 38 5.20 2.11 -7.25
N ILE A 39 4.81 0.99 -6.63
CA ILE A 39 4.46 0.92 -5.22
C ILE A 39 5.71 0.62 -4.40
N ARG A 40 5.92 1.36 -3.31
CA ARG A 40 7.05 1.19 -2.39
C ARG A 40 6.55 1.03 -0.98
N SER A 41 7.13 0.11 -0.22
CA SER A 41 6.85 0.02 1.22
C SER A 41 7.58 1.11 1.99
N SER A 42 6.91 1.64 3.02
CA SER A 42 7.58 2.52 3.99
C SER A 42 8.32 1.74 5.08
N LEU A 43 8.11 0.43 5.18
CA LEU A 43 8.69 -0.45 6.21
C LEU A 43 9.79 -1.34 5.67
N ILE A 44 9.68 -1.78 4.42
CA ILE A 44 10.66 -2.64 3.75
C ILE A 44 11.37 -1.80 2.69
N GLN A 45 12.58 -1.31 3.01
CA GLN A 45 13.31 -0.30 2.21
C GLN A 45 13.45 -0.67 0.73
N ASP A 46 13.71 -1.95 0.44
CA ASP A 46 14.00 -2.41 -0.91
C ASP A 46 12.76 -3.01 -1.61
N LEU A 47 11.61 -3.06 -0.93
CA LEU A 47 10.40 -3.57 -1.57
C LEU A 47 9.85 -2.55 -2.56
N ARG A 48 9.91 -2.93 -3.83
CA ARG A 48 9.37 -2.21 -4.96
C ARG A 48 8.53 -3.18 -5.79
N ILE A 49 7.29 -2.80 -6.06
CA ILE A 49 6.37 -3.58 -6.91
C ILE A 49 5.84 -2.63 -7.98
N GLU A 50 5.96 -3.00 -9.24
CA GLU A 50 5.32 -2.24 -10.32
C GLU A 50 3.82 -2.58 -10.36
N GLY A 51 2.93 -1.60 -10.52
CA GLY A 51 1.48 -1.84 -10.47
C GLY A 51 1.01 -2.90 -11.47
N LYS A 52 1.63 -2.97 -12.65
CA LYS A 52 1.44 -3.99 -13.69
C LYS A 52 1.85 -5.42 -13.31
N GLU A 53 2.51 -5.62 -12.17
CA GLU A 53 2.90 -6.96 -11.66
C GLU A 53 1.86 -7.52 -10.70
N ILE A 54 0.91 -6.68 -10.25
CA ILE A 54 -0.17 -7.04 -9.32
C ILE A 54 -1.44 -7.46 -10.07
N PHE A 55 -1.69 -6.87 -11.24
CA PHE A 55 -2.87 -7.07 -12.08
C PHE A 55 -2.48 -7.62 -13.46
#